data_AF-A0A133YBF9-F1
#
_entry.id   AF-A0A133YBF9-F1
#
_cell.length_a   1.000
_cell.length_b   1.000
_cell.length_c   1.000
_cell.angle_alpha   90.00
_cell.angle_beta   90.00
_cell.angle_gamma   90.00
#
_symmetry.space_group_name_H-M   'P 1'
#
loop_
_entity.id
_entity.type
_entity.pdbx_description
1 polymer ?
#
loop_
_entity_poly.entity_id
_entity_poly.type
_entity_poly.pdbx_seq_one_letter_code
_entity_poly.pdbx_strand_id
1 'polypeptide(L)'
;MTKGIKNEMLLMVLFFCLTNAISGKTQTKTQTKTQTKTDTILCNNKNLIIKYPRISKINIDNYEEGYFKTINCVLDTAIITIHCGSMVNLPLTDLTKKIICSEFVLDKELRSIRGYQMINKRKKYFREDNYFRYGITIVYDNVEETRLSCYEQFLNDVKIQ
;
A
#
# COMPACT_ATOMS: atom_id res chain seq x y z
N MET A 1 17.07 13.80 60.74
CA MET A 1 17.46 14.70 59.63
C MET A 1 17.67 13.86 58.38
N THR A 2 16.57 13.46 57.72
CA THR A 2 16.54 12.47 56.61
C THR A 2 15.38 12.80 55.63
N LYS A 3 15.05 14.09 55.48
CA LYS A 3 13.97 14.55 54.59
C LYS A 3 14.45 15.04 53.21
N GLY A 4 15.77 15.23 53.01
CA GLY A 4 16.33 15.73 51.74
C GLY A 4 16.55 14.66 50.66
N ILE A 5 17.11 13.50 51.04
CA ILE A 5 17.59 12.50 50.08
C ILE A 5 16.44 11.83 49.30
N LYS A 6 15.27 11.63 49.93
CA LYS A 6 14.11 11.03 49.26
C LYS A 6 13.53 11.92 48.16
N ASN A 7 13.58 13.25 48.33
CA ASN A 7 13.03 14.19 47.35
C ASN A 7 13.94 14.33 46.13
N GLU A 8 15.26 14.29 46.30
CA GLU A 8 16.21 14.33 45.18
C GLU A 8 16.15 13.04 44.33
N MET A 9 16.02 11.88 44.96
CA MET A 9 15.79 10.62 44.23
C MET A 9 14.47 10.64 43.44
N LEU A 10 13.40 11.18 44.02
CA LEU A 10 12.10 11.29 43.34
C LEU A 10 12.18 12.22 42.13
N LEU A 11 12.92 13.34 42.26
CA LEU A 11 13.13 14.30 41.18
C LEU A 11 13.97 13.70 40.04
N MET A 12 15.02 12.94 40.36
CA MET A 12 15.83 12.23 39.37
C MET A 12 15.01 11.15 38.63
N VAL A 13 14.17 10.39 39.33
CA VAL A 13 13.28 9.40 38.70
C VAL A 13 12.27 10.07 37.77
N LEU A 14 11.69 11.21 38.17
CA LEU A 14 10.79 11.99 37.31
C LEU A 14 11.49 12.53 36.05
N PHE A 15 12.73 13.02 36.18
CA PHE A 15 13.53 13.46 35.03
C PHE A 15 13.89 12.30 34.10
N PHE A 16 14.21 11.12 34.64
CA PHE A 16 14.53 9.93 33.85
C PHE A 16 13.28 9.38 33.12
N CYS A 17 12.10 9.49 33.72
CA CYS A 17 10.84 9.14 33.06
C CYS A 17 10.47 10.15 31.95
N LEU A 18 10.74 11.45 32.15
CA LEU A 18 10.49 12.46 31.12
C LEU A 18 11.44 12.32 29.92
N THR A 19 12.72 12.03 30.14
CA THR A 19 13.68 11.82 29.03
C THR A 19 13.34 10.56 28.24
N ASN A 20 12.88 9.49 28.89
CA ASN A 20 12.37 8.29 28.20
C ASN A 20 11.05 8.54 27.46
N ALA A 21 10.17 9.40 27.98
CA ALA A 21 8.93 9.80 27.30
C ALA A 21 9.18 10.71 26.09
N ILE A 22 10.23 11.54 26.12
CA ILE A 22 10.62 12.41 25.01
C ILE A 22 11.44 11.62 23.96
N SER A 23 12.33 10.72 24.39
CA SER A 23 13.06 9.80 23.49
C SER A 23 12.12 8.80 22.80
N GLY A 24 11.05 8.37 23.47
CA GLY A 24 10.01 7.49 22.89
C GLY A 24 9.09 8.18 21.87
N LYS A 25 9.06 9.52 21.82
CA LYS A 25 8.24 10.29 20.85
C LYS A 25 8.93 10.52 19.51
N THR A 26 10.23 10.31 19.40
CA THR A 26 10.97 10.46 18.14
C THR A 26 11.13 9.16 17.35
N GLN A 27 10.69 8.02 17.86
CA GLN A 27 10.80 6.71 17.20
C GLN A 27 9.55 5.83 17.27
N THR A 28 8.36 6.40 17.49
CA THR A 28 7.09 5.66 17.36
C THR A 28 6.31 6.07 16.10
N LYS A 29 6.97 6.00 14.95
CA LYS A 29 6.30 5.35 13.81
C LYS A 29 6.33 3.86 14.13
N THR A 30 5.43 3.41 14.99
CA THR A 30 5.13 1.99 15.17
C THR A 30 4.46 1.53 13.88
N GLN A 31 5.24 1.40 12.81
CA GLN A 31 4.89 0.56 11.69
C GLN A 31 4.78 -0.82 12.28
N THR A 32 3.55 -1.25 12.56
CA THR A 32 3.26 -2.67 12.73
C THR A 32 3.92 -3.35 11.54
N LYS A 33 5.00 -4.10 11.77
CA LYS A 33 5.80 -4.70 10.71
C LYS A 33 4.88 -5.66 9.99
N THR A 34 4.24 -5.16 8.94
CA THR A 34 3.26 -5.91 8.17
C THR A 34 4.06 -7.04 7.56
N GLN A 35 3.79 -8.27 7.98
CA GLN A 35 4.43 -9.42 7.37
C GLN A 35 3.98 -9.45 5.90
N THR A 36 4.93 -9.37 4.99
CA THR A 36 4.69 -9.42 3.56
C THR A 36 5.11 -10.77 3.01
N LYS A 37 4.57 -11.12 1.85
CA LYS A 37 5.08 -12.22 1.01
C LYS A 37 5.35 -11.69 -0.39
N THR A 38 6.35 -12.27 -1.04
CA THR A 38 6.64 -12.01 -2.45
C THR A 38 5.98 -13.11 -3.27
N ASP A 39 5.37 -12.73 -4.38
CA ASP A 39 4.74 -13.63 -5.33
C ASP A 39 5.35 -13.40 -6.71
N THR A 40 5.44 -14.47 -7.49
CA THR A 40 5.89 -14.45 -8.88
C THR A 40 4.73 -14.94 -9.74
N ILE A 41 4.21 -14.04 -10.55
CA ILE A 41 2.97 -14.23 -11.32
C ILE A 41 3.35 -14.25 -12.81
N LEU A 42 2.96 -15.31 -13.52
CA LEU A 42 3.24 -15.45 -14.94
C LEU A 42 2.16 -14.73 -15.76
N CYS A 43 2.56 -13.70 -16.52
CA CYS A 43 1.70 -12.88 -17.34
C CYS A 43 2.31 -12.74 -18.74
N ASN A 44 1.68 -13.29 -19.78
CA ASN A 44 2.14 -13.22 -21.17
C ASN A 44 3.64 -13.52 -21.34
N ASN A 45 4.10 -14.65 -20.79
CA ASN A 45 5.51 -15.09 -20.79
C ASN A 45 6.48 -14.17 -20.04
N LYS A 46 5.96 -13.26 -19.19
CA LYS A 46 6.73 -12.42 -18.28
C LYS A 46 6.45 -12.78 -16.85
N ASN A 47 7.48 -12.70 -16.01
CA ASN A 47 7.34 -12.89 -14.58
C ASN A 47 7.14 -11.53 -13.91
N LEU A 48 5.95 -11.30 -13.39
CA LEU A 48 5.63 -10.20 -12.50
C LEU A 48 5.98 -10.59 -11.07
N ILE A 49 6.92 -9.88 -10.46
CA ILE A 49 7.34 -10.08 -9.07
C ILE A 49 6.79 -8.93 -8.23
N ILE A 50 5.95 -9.25 -7.26
CA ILE A 50 5.27 -8.26 -6.41
C ILE A 50 5.26 -8.71 -4.95
N LYS A 51 5.37 -7.73 -4.04
CA LYS A 51 5.17 -7.93 -2.59
C LYS A 51 3.81 -7.44 -2.16
N TYR A 52 3.18 -8.14 -1.23
CA TYR A 52 1.90 -7.73 -0.63
C TYR A 52 1.72 -8.38 0.76
N PRO A 53 0.69 -8.00 1.55
CA PRO A 53 0.47 -8.55 2.88
C PRO A 53 0.32 -10.08 2.89
N ARG A 54 0.99 -10.73 3.83
CA ARG A 54 1.05 -12.20 3.97
C ARG A 54 -0.33 -12.80 4.24
N ILE A 55 -1.12 -12.16 5.09
CA ILE A 55 -2.49 -12.58 5.40
C ILE A 55 -3.44 -11.96 4.38
N SER A 56 -3.65 -12.68 3.28
CA SER A 56 -4.48 -12.28 2.15
C SER A 56 -5.25 -13.47 1.59
N LYS A 57 -6.42 -13.19 1.01
CA LYS A 57 -7.19 -14.15 0.20
C LYS A 57 -6.99 -13.82 -1.27
N ILE A 58 -6.73 -14.84 -2.09
CA ILE A 58 -6.48 -14.68 -3.52
C ILE A 58 -7.68 -15.24 -4.27
N ASN A 59 -8.20 -14.48 -5.23
CA ASN A 59 -9.13 -14.96 -6.25
C ASN A 59 -8.49 -14.82 -7.63
N ILE A 60 -8.77 -15.76 -8.52
CA ILE A 60 -8.33 -15.70 -9.91
C ILE A 60 -9.56 -15.90 -10.80
N ASP A 61 -9.84 -14.92 -11.63
CA ASP A 61 -10.96 -14.91 -12.57
C ASP A 61 -10.41 -14.84 -14.00
N ASN A 62 -10.66 -15.85 -14.83
CA ASN A 62 -10.24 -15.84 -16.23
C ASN A 62 -11.15 -14.91 -17.04
N TYR A 63 -10.57 -14.14 -17.96
CA TYR A 63 -11.30 -13.16 -18.77
C TYR A 63 -10.67 -13.06 -20.17
N GLU A 64 -11.44 -13.41 -21.20
CA GLU A 64 -11.00 -13.41 -22.61
C GLU A 64 -9.67 -14.18 -22.79
N GLU A 65 -8.60 -13.49 -23.25
CA GLU A 65 -7.25 -14.04 -23.44
C GLU A 65 -6.34 -13.88 -22.21
N GLY A 66 -6.91 -13.44 -21.08
CA GLY A 66 -6.20 -13.07 -19.87
C GLY A 66 -6.86 -13.54 -18.59
N TYR A 67 -6.42 -12.97 -17.47
CA TYR A 67 -7.02 -13.21 -16.17
C TYR A 67 -6.81 -12.03 -15.22
N PHE A 68 -7.67 -11.99 -14.21
CA PHE A 68 -7.55 -11.13 -13.04
C PHE A 68 -7.09 -11.96 -11.86
N LYS A 69 -6.05 -11.49 -11.17
CA LYS A 69 -5.65 -11.99 -9.86
C LYS A 69 -5.92 -10.91 -8.83
N THR A 70 -6.90 -11.16 -7.98
CA THR A 70 -7.33 -10.23 -6.93
C THR A 70 -6.83 -10.72 -5.57
N ILE A 71 -6.07 -9.88 -4.88
CA ILE A 71 -5.49 -10.12 -3.57
C ILE A 71 -6.24 -9.23 -2.57
N ASN A 72 -7.12 -9.86 -1.80
CA ASN A 72 -7.87 -9.23 -0.72
C ASN A 72 -7.05 -9.29 0.58
N CYS A 73 -6.59 -8.15 1.07
CA CYS A 73 -5.73 -8.08 2.25
C CYS A 73 -6.59 -8.15 3.52
N VAL A 74 -6.57 -9.27 4.25
CA VAL A 74 -7.55 -9.55 5.33
C VAL A 74 -7.40 -8.61 6.53
N LEU A 75 -6.19 -8.12 6.77
CA LEU A 75 -5.89 -7.24 7.91
C LEU A 75 -6.22 -5.76 7.64
N ASP A 76 -6.66 -5.41 6.44
CA ASP A 76 -7.23 -4.11 6.12
C ASP A 76 -8.37 -4.26 5.13
N THR A 77 -8.82 -3.16 4.55
CA THR A 77 -9.87 -3.16 3.52
C THR A 77 -9.28 -3.10 2.12
N ALA A 78 -7.95 -3.19 1.97
CA ALA A 78 -7.29 -2.96 0.71
C ALA A 78 -7.37 -4.17 -0.20
N ILE A 79 -7.43 -3.88 -1.49
CA ILE A 79 -7.50 -4.88 -2.55
C ILE A 79 -6.39 -4.54 -3.53
N ILE A 80 -5.61 -5.54 -3.94
CA ILE A 80 -4.66 -5.41 -5.05
C ILE A 80 -5.19 -6.29 -6.19
N THR A 81 -5.45 -5.69 -7.35
CA THR A 81 -5.90 -6.40 -8.54
C THR A 81 -4.82 -6.33 -9.59
N ILE A 82 -4.44 -7.49 -10.11
CA ILE A 82 -3.48 -7.64 -11.19
C ILE A 82 -4.23 -8.19 -12.37
N HIS A 83 -4.27 -7.44 -13.46
CA HIS A 83 -4.77 -7.93 -14.73
C HIS A 83 -3.60 -8.31 -15.63
N CYS A 84 -3.69 -9.50 -16.24
CA CYS A 84 -2.74 -10.00 -17.21
C CYS A 84 -3.47 -10.40 -18.48
N GLY A 85 -3.26 -9.63 -19.56
CA GLY A 85 -3.97 -9.77 -20.83
C GLY A 85 -3.93 -8.45 -21.63
N SER A 86 -4.41 -8.49 -22.86
CA SER A 86 -4.55 -7.28 -23.69
C SER A 86 -5.93 -6.67 -23.48
N MET A 87 -6.04 -5.57 -22.75
CA MET A 87 -7.33 -4.90 -22.55
C MET A 87 -7.71 -4.03 -23.75
N VAL A 88 -8.95 -4.17 -24.21
CA VAL A 88 -9.57 -3.22 -25.14
C VAL A 88 -10.13 -2.01 -24.39
N ASN A 89 -10.59 -2.19 -23.14
CA ASN A 89 -11.21 -1.13 -22.32
C ASN A 89 -10.33 -0.78 -21.11
N LEU A 90 -9.85 0.45 -21.07
CA LEU A 90 -9.16 1.09 -19.95
C LEU A 90 -9.88 2.41 -19.61
N PRO A 91 -9.85 2.87 -18.34
CA PRO A 91 -9.12 2.34 -17.17
C PRO A 91 -9.85 1.21 -16.43
N LEU A 92 -9.11 0.45 -15.60
CA LEU A 92 -9.69 -0.57 -14.72
C LEU A 92 -10.44 0.02 -13.53
N THR A 93 -9.94 1.15 -13.05
CA THR A 93 -10.54 1.87 -11.95
C THR A 93 -11.69 2.73 -12.45
N ASP A 94 -12.89 2.53 -11.90
CA ASP A 94 -13.99 3.50 -12.08
C ASP A 94 -13.60 4.84 -11.41
N LEU A 95 -13.43 5.87 -12.22
CA LEU A 95 -13.00 7.20 -11.77
C LEU A 95 -14.17 8.11 -11.37
N THR A 96 -15.43 7.70 -11.59
CA THR A 96 -16.62 8.57 -11.47
C THR A 96 -16.75 9.26 -10.10
N LYS A 97 -16.33 8.60 -9.02
CA LYS A 97 -16.40 9.12 -7.64
C LYS A 97 -15.03 9.43 -7.03
N LYS A 98 -13.99 9.44 -7.86
CA LYS A 98 -12.60 9.53 -7.40
C LYS A 98 -12.03 10.92 -7.66
N ILE A 99 -11.27 11.43 -6.71
CA ILE A 99 -10.48 12.66 -6.82
C ILE A 99 -9.07 12.26 -7.25
N ILE A 100 -8.65 12.73 -8.41
CA ILE A 100 -7.32 12.44 -8.97
C ILE A 100 -6.30 13.37 -8.33
N CYS A 101 -5.23 12.79 -7.77
CA CYS A 101 -4.12 13.52 -7.18
C CYS A 101 -2.97 13.69 -8.16
N SER A 102 -2.73 12.70 -9.02
CA SER A 102 -1.62 12.73 -9.97
C SER A 102 -1.84 11.74 -11.10
N GLU A 103 -1.37 12.13 -12.28
CA GLU A 103 -1.29 11.29 -13.46
C GLU A 103 0.14 11.32 -14.00
N PHE A 104 0.62 10.19 -14.49
CA PHE A 104 1.90 10.07 -15.16
C PHE A 104 1.70 9.47 -16.54
N VAL A 105 2.12 10.20 -17.57
CA VAL A 105 2.01 9.81 -18.97
C VAL A 105 3.41 9.59 -19.53
N LEU A 106 3.62 8.47 -20.22
CA LEU A 106 4.87 8.18 -20.93
C LEU A 106 4.52 7.81 -22.37
N ASP A 107 5.12 8.53 -23.33
CA ASP A 107 4.88 8.31 -24.76
C ASP A 107 3.40 8.29 -25.16
N LYS A 108 2.64 9.27 -24.64
CA LYS A 108 1.18 9.44 -24.83
C LYS A 108 0.31 8.34 -24.20
N GLU A 109 0.91 7.38 -23.51
CA GLU A 109 0.19 6.34 -22.76
C GLU A 109 0.09 6.70 -21.27
N LEU A 110 -1.12 6.61 -20.70
CA LEU A 110 -1.35 6.87 -19.28
C LEU A 110 -0.81 5.70 -18.42
N ARG A 111 0.37 5.92 -17.84
CA ARG A 111 1.15 4.91 -17.12
C ARG A 111 0.74 4.75 -15.67
N SER A 112 0.37 5.82 -15.00
CA SER A 112 -0.02 5.76 -13.60
C SER A 112 -1.08 6.79 -13.30
N ILE A 113 -2.12 6.40 -12.57
CA ILE A 113 -3.12 7.30 -12.00
C ILE A 113 -3.14 7.05 -10.50
N ARG A 114 -3.17 8.11 -9.70
CA ARG A 114 -3.31 8.03 -8.24
C ARG A 114 -4.38 8.98 -7.78
N GLY A 115 -5.09 8.59 -6.73
CA GLY A 115 -6.09 9.45 -6.15
C GLY A 115 -6.74 8.83 -4.93
N TYR A 116 -7.90 9.37 -4.57
CA TYR A 116 -8.70 8.85 -3.48
C TYR A 116 -10.19 9.04 -3.71
N GLN A 117 -10.99 8.29 -2.98
CA GLN A 117 -12.42 8.47 -2.82
C GLN A 117 -12.73 8.78 -1.36
N MET A 118 -13.74 9.61 -1.11
CA MET A 118 -14.29 9.79 0.23
C MET A 118 -15.31 8.68 0.53
N ILE A 119 -15.02 7.81 1.49
CA ILE A 119 -15.93 6.77 1.99
C ILE A 119 -16.09 6.96 3.49
N ASN A 120 -17.31 7.16 3.98
CA ASN A 120 -17.60 7.36 5.41
C ASN A 120 -16.72 8.45 6.06
N LYS A 121 -16.55 9.60 5.36
CA LYS A 121 -15.71 10.74 5.76
C LYS A 121 -14.20 10.43 5.86
N ARG A 122 -13.75 9.28 5.35
CA ARG A 122 -12.32 8.90 5.29
C ARG A 122 -11.85 8.84 3.85
N LYS A 123 -10.59 9.19 3.63
CA LYS A 123 -9.95 9.04 2.32
C LYS A 123 -9.55 7.59 2.12
N LYS A 124 -9.98 7.02 1.00
CA LYS A 124 -9.63 5.69 0.54
C LYS A 124 -8.85 5.84 -0.76
N TYR A 125 -7.58 5.52 -0.69
CA TYR A 125 -6.62 5.76 -1.76
C TYR A 125 -6.61 4.60 -2.75
N PHE A 126 -6.32 4.95 -3.99
CA PHE A 126 -6.09 4.02 -5.08
C PHE A 126 -4.90 4.45 -5.92
N ARG A 127 -4.31 3.48 -6.61
CA ARG A 127 -3.34 3.69 -7.67
C ARG A 127 -3.54 2.62 -8.72
N GLU A 128 -3.43 3.02 -9.97
CA GLU A 128 -3.44 2.14 -11.14
C GLU A 128 -2.16 2.38 -11.93
N ASP A 129 -1.36 1.34 -12.13
CA ASP A 129 -0.15 1.36 -12.96
C ASP A 129 -0.34 0.45 -14.18
N ASN A 130 -0.07 1.00 -15.36
CA ASN A 130 -0.25 0.35 -16.65
C ASN A 130 1.09 0.06 -17.34
N TYR A 131 1.36 -1.22 -17.53
CA TYR A 131 2.52 -1.74 -18.25
C TYR A 131 2.11 -2.31 -19.61
N PHE A 132 1.58 -1.45 -20.49
CA PHE A 132 0.99 -1.80 -21.79
C PHE A 132 1.84 -2.74 -22.64
N ARG A 133 3.16 -2.54 -22.70
CA ARG A 133 4.11 -3.41 -23.43
C ARG A 133 4.01 -4.90 -23.01
N TYR A 134 3.60 -5.17 -21.79
CA TYR A 134 3.49 -6.52 -21.24
C TYR A 134 2.04 -6.99 -21.08
N GLY A 135 1.05 -6.15 -21.39
CA GLY A 135 -0.36 -6.44 -21.12
C GLY A 135 -0.62 -6.65 -19.61
N ILE A 136 0.00 -5.82 -18.77
CA ILE A 136 -0.13 -5.92 -17.31
C ILE A 136 -0.66 -4.61 -16.77
N THR A 137 -1.72 -4.66 -15.97
CA THR A 137 -2.20 -3.54 -15.17
C THR A 137 -2.27 -3.96 -13.71
N ILE A 138 -1.78 -3.11 -12.82
CA ILE A 138 -1.75 -3.36 -11.38
C ILE A 138 -2.48 -2.22 -10.69
N VAL A 139 -3.49 -2.57 -9.89
CA VAL A 139 -4.29 -1.62 -9.13
C VAL A 139 -4.19 -1.98 -7.66
N TYR A 140 -4.06 -0.98 -6.78
CA TYR A 140 -4.57 -1.11 -5.42
C TYR A 140 -5.76 -0.17 -5.23
N ASP A 141 -6.72 -0.58 -4.41
CA ASP A 141 -7.88 0.25 -4.04
C ASP A 141 -8.21 0.10 -2.55
N ASN A 142 -9.01 1.04 -2.05
CA ASN A 142 -9.55 1.07 -0.69
C ASN A 142 -8.50 1.08 0.43
N VAL A 143 -7.33 1.68 0.14
CA VAL A 143 -6.22 1.82 1.08
C VAL A 143 -6.46 3.00 2.03
N GLU A 144 -6.36 2.78 3.33
CA GLU A 144 -6.40 3.85 4.34
C GLU A 144 -5.11 4.69 4.33
N GLU A 145 -5.21 5.98 4.64
CA GLU A 145 -4.08 6.92 4.66
C GLU A 145 -2.91 6.41 5.52
N THR A 146 -3.20 5.77 6.64
CA THR A 146 -2.20 5.21 7.58
C THR A 146 -1.36 4.09 6.98
N ARG A 147 -1.84 3.44 5.91
CA ARG A 147 -1.15 2.32 5.23
C ARG A 147 -0.64 2.69 3.84
N LEU A 148 -0.99 3.88 3.34
CA LEU A 148 -0.70 4.32 1.99
C LEU A 148 0.77 4.15 1.60
N SER A 149 1.71 4.57 2.47
CA SER A 149 3.14 4.45 2.19
C SER A 149 3.59 3.00 1.94
N CYS A 150 2.95 2.03 2.60
CA CYS A 150 3.27 0.62 2.44
C CYS A 150 2.78 0.10 1.08
N TYR A 151 1.58 0.49 0.65
CA TYR A 151 1.02 0.08 -0.64
C TYR A 151 1.70 0.79 -1.82
N GLU A 152 2.09 2.05 -1.65
CA GLU A 152 2.95 2.75 -2.60
C GLU A 152 4.26 2.00 -2.81
N GLN A 153 4.88 1.52 -1.74
CA GLN A 153 6.11 0.73 -1.85
C GLN A 153 5.89 -0.60 -2.57
N PHE A 154 4.76 -1.28 -2.37
CA PHE A 154 4.47 -2.52 -3.08
C PHE A 154 4.47 -2.35 -4.60
N LEU A 155 3.86 -1.27 -5.11
CA LEU A 155 3.83 -0.99 -6.55
C LEU A 155 5.14 -0.40 -7.05
N ASN A 156 5.85 0.41 -6.25
CA ASN A 156 7.17 0.93 -6.64
C ASN A 156 8.23 -0.17 -6.77
N ASP A 157 8.13 -1.23 -5.96
CA ASP A 157 9.07 -2.35 -5.96
C ASP A 157 8.73 -3.45 -6.98
N VAL A 158 7.66 -3.28 -7.78
CA VAL A 158 7.26 -4.24 -8.82
C VAL A 158 8.39 -4.43 -9.83
N LYS A 159 8.65 -5.70 -10.19
CA LYS A 159 9.59 -6.07 -11.26
C LYS A 159 8.88 -6.92 -12.30
N ILE A 160 9.17 -6.67 -13.57
CA ILE A 160 8.69 -7.47 -14.71
C ILE A 160 9.92 -7.95 -15.48
N GLN A 161 10.06 -9.26 -15.64
CA GLN A 161 11.23 -9.91 -16.26
C GLN A 161 10.78 -10.81 -17.41
#